data_AF-A0A955ZBS6-F1
#
_entry.id   AF-A0A955ZBS6-F1
#
_cell.length_a   1.000
_cell.length_b   1.000
_cell.length_c   1.000
_cell.angle_alpha   90.00
_cell.angle_beta   90.00
_cell.angle_gamma   90.00
#
_symmetry.space_group_name_H-M   'P 1'
#
loop_
_entity.id
_entity.type
_entity.pdbx_description
1 polymer ?
#
loop_
_entity_poly.entity_id
_entity_poly.type
_entity_poly.pdbx_seq_one_letter_code
_entity_poly.pdbx_strand_id
1 'polypeptide(L)' 'MRSKLLGTAVVLLALASAACQKVAPYQRGMLAHPTMTPEDISIGLDGHVRAVSEGAAGGLGGGGGGCGCN' A
#
# COMPACT_ATOMS: atom_id res chain seq x y z
N MET A 1 21.44 28.96 25.63
CA MET A 1 21.45 28.24 24.33
C MET A 1 20.64 26.95 24.37
N ARG A 2 20.80 26.08 25.38
CA ARG A 2 20.04 24.81 25.52
C ARG A 2 18.51 24.98 25.56
N SER A 3 17.99 26.00 26.23
CA SER A 3 16.53 26.27 26.29
C SER A 3 15.94 26.72 24.93
N LYS A 4 16.68 27.48 24.12
CA LYS A 4 16.26 27.85 22.76
C LYS A 4 16.22 26.64 21.83
N LEU A 5 17.21 25.75 21.95
CA LEU A 5 17.26 24.46 21.22
C LEU A 5 16.11 23.52 21.62
N LEU A 6 15.75 23.48 22.90
CA LEU A 6 14.61 22.70 23.38
C LEU A 6 13.29 23.24 22.80
N GLY A 7 13.11 24.55 22.82
CA GLY A 7 11.92 25.20 22.25
C GLY A 7 11.76 24.94 20.74
N THR A 8 12.86 25.04 19.98
CA THR A 8 12.82 24.73 18.53
C THR A 8 12.50 23.26 18.25
N ALA A 9 13.02 22.33 19.06
CA ALA A 9 12.74 20.91 18.90
C ALA A 9 11.26 20.56 19.15
N VAL A 10 10.64 21.18 20.17
CA VAL A 10 9.22 20.96 20.48
C VAL A 10 8.32 21.47 19.34
N VAL A 11 8.63 22.64 18.77
CA VAL A 11 7.87 23.20 17.64
C VAL A 11 7.97 22.28 16.42
N LEU A 12 9.16 21.80 16.08
CA LEU A 12 9.36 20.89 14.95
C LEU A 12 8.59 19.57 15.13
N LEU A 13 8.58 19.03 16.34
CA LEU A 13 7.85 17.79 16.64
C LEU A 13 6.33 17.97 16.52
N ALA A 14 5.80 19.12 16.94
CA ALA A 14 4.38 19.44 16.81
C ALA A 14 3.94 19.65 15.35
N LEU A 15 4.82 20.19 14.48
CA LEU A 15 4.52 20.30 13.05
C LEU A 15 4.55 18.93 12.35
N ALA A 16 5.47 18.05 12.74
CA ALA A 16 5.60 16.73 12.13
C ALA A 16 4.38 15.82 12.41
N SER A 17 3.72 15.96 13.56
CA SER A 17 2.53 15.17 13.90
C SER A 17 1.28 15.58 13.11
N ALA A 18 1.23 16.77 12.53
CA ALA A 18 0.13 17.25 11.70
C ALA A 18 0.14 16.69 10.26
N ALA A 19 1.24 16.07 9.83
CA ALA A 19 1.37 15.56 8.46
C ALA A 19 0.62 14.24 8.21
N CYS A 20 0.18 13.54 9.27
CA CYS A 20 -0.52 12.27 9.16
C CYS A 20 -2.05 12.46 9.21
N GLN A 21 -2.65 12.83 8.07
CA GLN A 21 -4.10 13.05 7.97
C GLN A 21 -4.83 11.78 7.52
N LYS A 22 -5.89 11.38 8.24
CA LYS A 22 -6.83 10.35 7.77
C LYS A 22 -7.62 10.89 6.58
N VAL A 23 -7.50 10.23 5.42
CA VAL A 23 -8.25 10.54 4.20
C VAL A 23 -9.37 9.52 4.04
N ALA A 24 -10.61 9.99 3.82
CA ALA A 24 -11.73 9.10 3.62
C ALA A 24 -11.58 8.32 2.30
N PRO A 25 -12.05 7.06 2.21
CA PRO A 25 -11.84 6.22 1.02
C PRO A 25 -12.26 6.86 -0.31
N TYR A 26 -13.36 7.61 -0.30
CA TYR A 26 -13.93 8.30 -1.47
C TYR A 26 -13.17 9.57 -1.86
N GLN A 27 -12.36 10.15 -0.97
CA GLN A 27 -11.51 11.30 -1.29
C GLN A 27 -10.22 10.88 -1.99
N ARG A 28 -9.78 9.63 -1.81
CA ARG A 28 -8.52 9.13 -2.36
C ARG A 28 -8.42 9.26 -3.88
N GLY A 29 -9.53 9.11 -4.60
CA GLY A 29 -9.55 9.29 -6.05
C GLY A 29 -9.24 10.73 -6.50
N MET A 30 -9.67 11.74 -5.72
CA MET A 30 -9.39 13.15 -6.02
C MET A 30 -8.00 13.60 -5.59
N LEU A 31 -7.44 13.00 -4.54
CA LEU A 31 -6.09 13.30 -4.04
C LEU A 31 -5.00 12.45 -4.72
N ALA A 32 -5.39 11.45 -5.52
CA ALA A 32 -4.45 10.60 -6.25
C ALA A 32 -3.70 11.44 -7.29
N HIS A 33 -2.37 11.28 -7.34
CA HIS A 33 -1.57 11.82 -8.42
C HIS A 33 -2.04 11.19 -9.75
N PRO A 34 -1.98 11.88 -10.90
CA PRO A 34 -2.38 11.31 -12.19
C PRO A 34 -1.64 10.04 -12.62
N THR A 35 -0.52 9.71 -11.98
CA THR A 35 0.24 8.48 -12.19
C THR A 35 -0.14 7.34 -11.22
N MET A 36 -1.01 7.60 -10.24
CA MET A 36 -1.52 6.60 -9.29
C MET A 36 -2.77 5.96 -9.86
N THR A 37 -2.63 5.36 -11.03
CA THR A 37 -3.72 4.79 -11.79
C THR A 37 -3.63 3.26 -11.79
N PRO A 38 -4.77 2.55 -11.87
CA PRO A 38 -4.80 1.10 -11.74
C PRO A 38 -4.30 0.37 -13.00
N GLU A 39 -4.05 1.06 -14.13
CA GLU A 39 -3.59 0.42 -15.37
C GLU A 39 -2.39 -0.52 -15.18
N ASP A 40 -1.37 -0.13 -14.41
CA ASP A 40 -0.18 -0.98 -14.17
C ASP A 40 -0.46 -2.16 -13.23
N ILE A 41 -1.48 -2.07 -12.37
CA ILE A 41 -1.85 -3.14 -11.43
C ILE A 41 -2.76 -4.17 -12.09
N SER A 42 -3.51 -3.77 -13.11
CA SER A 42 -4.47 -4.63 -13.79
C SER A 42 -3.82 -5.75 -14.61
N ILE A 43 -2.59 -5.55 -15.08
CA ILE A 43 -1.84 -6.56 -15.83
C ILE A 43 -1.39 -7.68 -14.87
N GLY A 44 -2.03 -8.84 -14.99
CA GLY A 44 -1.68 -10.04 -14.21
C GLY A 44 -2.49 -10.23 -12.91
N LEU A 45 -3.34 -9.28 -12.53
CA LEU A 45 -4.23 -9.43 -11.37
C LEU A 45 -5.20 -10.59 -11.53
N ASP A 46 -5.80 -10.77 -12.70
CA ASP A 46 -6.68 -11.91 -12.98
C ASP A 46 -5.93 -13.25 -12.87
N GLY A 47 -4.69 -13.30 -13.37
CA GLY A 47 -3.83 -14.47 -13.24
C GLY A 47 -3.49 -14.78 -11.78
N HIS A 48 -3.21 -13.75 -10.98
CA HIS A 48 -2.94 -13.88 -9.56
C HIS A 48 -4.17 -14.33 -8.76
N VAL A 49 -5.34 -13.76 -9.01
CA VAL A 49 -6.62 -14.15 -8.38
C VAL A 49 -6.97 -15.60 -8.74
N ARG A 50 -6.81 -16.00 -10.01
CA ARG A 50 -6.99 -17.39 -10.44
C ARG A 50 -5.99 -18.32 -9.77
N ALA A 51 -4.71 -17.97 -9.73
CA ALA A 51 -3.69 -18.81 -9.08
C ALA A 51 -3.96 -19.02 -7.58
N VAL A 52 -4.45 -18.00 -6.86
CA VAL A 52 -4.86 -18.13 -5.44
C VAL A 52 -6.12 -18.98 -5.31
N SER A 53 -7.11 -18.79 -6.18
CA SER A 53 -8.38 -19.51 -6.14
C SER A 53 -8.25 -20.98 -6.55
N GLU A 54 -7.35 -21.27 -7.50
CA GLU A 54 -7.11 -22.57 -8.11
C GLU A 54 -5.81 -23.22 -7.61
N GLY A 55 -5.19 -22.70 -6.53
CA GLY A 55 -3.93 -23.22 -6.00
C GLY A 55 -3.96 -24.71 -5.64
N ALA A 56 -5.13 -25.23 -5.26
CA ALA A 56 -5.35 -26.66 -5.03
C ALA A 56 -5.42 -27.50 -6.33
N ALA A 57 -5.76 -26.90 -7.46
CA ALA A 57 -5.87 -27.53 -8.78
C ALA A 57 -4.57 -27.45 -9.61
N GLY A 58 -3.49 -26.89 -9.04
CA GLY A 58 -2.24 -26.67 -9.75
C GLY A 58 -2.25 -25.35 -10.53
N GLY A 59 -2.32 -24.23 -9.80
CA GLY A 59 -2.32 -22.88 -10.38
C GLY A 59 -1.20 -22.61 -11.39
N LEU A 60 -1.38 -21.55 -12.18
CA LEU A 60 -0.50 -21.15 -13.29
C LEU A 60 0.96 -20.92 -12.82
N GLY A 61 1.78 -21.96 -12.91
CA GLY A 61 3.25 -21.96 -12.95
C GLY A 61 3.98 -20.87 -12.16
N GLY A 62 4.32 -21.17 -10.91
CA GLY A 62 5.23 -20.38 -10.08
C GLY A 62 5.17 -20.84 -8.64
N GLY A 63 6.21 -21.52 -8.16
CA GLY A 63 6.22 -22.20 -6.86
C GLY A 63 5.86 -21.30 -5.69
N GLY A 64 4.74 -21.60 -5.02
CA GLY A 64 4.42 -21.06 -3.71
C GLY A 64 2.92 -21.01 -3.38
N GLY A 65 2.39 -22.11 -2.82
CA GLY A 65 1.05 -22.18 -2.21
C GLY A 65 0.42 -23.57 -2.23
N GLY A 66 1.02 -24.56 -1.52
CA GLY A 66 0.57 -25.97 -1.46
C GLY A 66 -0.84 -26.17 -0.85
N CYS A 67 -1.55 -27.28 -1.04
CA CYS A 67 -1.16 -28.70 -1.10
C CYS A 67 -1.56 -29.36 -2.45
N GLY A 68 -0.62 -29.42 -3.40
CA GLY A 68 -0.83 -29.99 -4.73
C GLY A 68 -1.08 -31.50 -4.72
N CYS A 69 -2.34 -31.90 -4.70
CA CYS A 69 -2.77 -33.26 -5.05
C CYS A 69 -3.46 -33.25 -6.42
N ASN A 70 -2.65 -33.25 -7.49
CA ASN A 70 -2.79 -34.16 -8.63
C ASN A 70 -1.40 -34.46 -9.18
#